data_AF-Q6F1A5-F1
#
_entry.id   AF-Q6F1A5-F1
#
_cell.length_a   1.000
_cell.length_b   1.000
_cell.length_c   1.000
_cell.angle_alpha   90.00
_cell.angle_beta   90.00
_cell.angle_gamma   90.00
#
_symmetry.space_group_name_H-M   'P 1'
#
loop_
_entity.id
_entity.type
_entity.pdbx_description
1 polymer ?
#
loop_
_entity_poly.entity_id
_entity_poly.type
_entity_poly.pdbx_seq_one_letter_code
_entity_poly.pdbx_strand_id
1 'polypeptide(L)'
;MIQIFKLKELNQVELSHLEELNSWWDKPVDKKIAKCKLFISKFGLQPNDYITFDSLKEVNFNDYIRGVNNYLNFYTPKLKTIVSERHAFKKFDKSIINYMQLNGYTASISTIASFYTEEVDHDLNKFNKIDAINFANKVLLEKWNKFKREVLSTFGGNEIIKDVIKGIFENEVIYDGVFFDSRIIVNTIVKYASNLLKKTEITEKQFLNIMYLAYLQSNFIESFIYIYKGFTINLK
;
A
#
# COMPACT_ATOMS: atom_id res chain seq x y z
N MET A 1 -11.08 -5.96 1.71
CA MET A 1 -10.49 -4.63 1.94
C MET A 1 -8.96 -4.66 2.12
N ILE A 2 -8.37 -4.94 3.29
CA ILE A 2 -6.88 -4.92 3.42
C ILE A 2 -6.16 -6.06 2.69
N GLN A 3 -6.83 -7.20 2.53
CA GLN A 3 -6.32 -8.38 1.82
C GLN A 3 -5.96 -8.10 0.35
N ILE A 4 -6.47 -7.01 -0.23
CA ILE A 4 -6.10 -6.52 -1.57
C ILE A 4 -4.60 -6.21 -1.68
N PHE A 5 -3.97 -5.88 -0.56
CA PHE A 5 -2.56 -5.53 -0.44
C PHE A 5 -1.70 -6.72 -0.01
N LYS A 6 -2.26 -7.94 0.06
CA LYS A 6 -1.46 -9.14 0.32
C LYS A 6 -0.38 -9.27 -0.75
N LEU A 7 0.85 -9.47 -0.29
CA LEU A 7 2.05 -9.56 -1.13
C LEU A 7 2.18 -10.97 -1.69
N LYS A 8 2.71 -11.08 -2.91
CA LYS A 8 3.04 -12.34 -3.57
C LYS A 8 4.50 -12.68 -3.28
N GLU A 9 4.79 -13.95 -3.04
CA GLU A 9 6.17 -14.45 -2.95
C GLU A 9 6.86 -14.39 -4.31
N LEU A 10 8.18 -14.19 -4.28
CA LEU A 10 9.03 -14.12 -5.45
C LEU A 10 9.52 -15.52 -5.86
N ASN A 11 9.71 -15.72 -7.14
CA ASN A 11 10.39 -16.89 -7.68
C ASN A 11 11.91 -16.78 -7.53
N GLN A 12 12.66 -17.84 -7.82
CA GLN A 12 14.12 -17.87 -7.61
C GLN A 12 14.89 -16.86 -8.46
N VAL A 13 14.45 -16.59 -9.70
CA VAL A 13 15.08 -15.61 -10.59
C VAL A 13 14.91 -14.19 -10.02
N GLU A 14 13.69 -13.87 -9.58
CA GLU A 14 13.40 -12.59 -8.92
C GLU A 14 14.25 -12.42 -7.64
N LEU A 15 14.42 -13.48 -6.84
CA LEU A 15 15.27 -13.45 -5.65
C LEU A 15 16.73 -13.18 -5.97
N SER A 16 17.30 -13.84 -6.99
CA SER A 16 18.69 -13.60 -7.38
C SER A 16 18.95 -12.15 -7.80
N HIS A 17 18.00 -11.51 -8.49
CA HIS A 17 18.12 -10.10 -8.85
C HIS A 17 18.18 -9.18 -7.62
N LEU A 18 17.46 -9.51 -6.53
CA LEU A 18 17.51 -8.70 -5.32
C LEU A 18 18.85 -8.81 -4.59
N GLU A 19 19.49 -9.98 -4.62
CA GLU A 19 20.79 -10.21 -3.97
C GLU A 19 21.92 -9.41 -4.64
N GLU A 20 21.78 -9.11 -5.93
CA GLU A 20 22.74 -8.32 -6.70
C GLU A 20 22.59 -6.80 -6.50
N LEU A 21 21.49 -6.35 -5.88
CA LEU A 21 21.20 -4.93 -5.70
C LEU A 21 21.73 -4.40 -4.36
N ASN A 22 22.38 -3.24 -4.43
CA ASN A 22 22.73 -2.48 -3.23
C ASN A 22 21.47 -1.92 -2.56
N SER A 23 21.21 -2.32 -1.32
CA SER A 23 20.01 -1.92 -0.59
C SER A 23 20.09 -0.50 -0.01
N TRP A 24 19.23 0.42 -0.48
CA TRP A 24 19.00 1.72 0.18
C TRP A 24 17.75 1.71 1.08
N TRP A 25 16.97 0.63 1.02
CA TRP A 25 15.67 0.52 1.67
C TRP A 25 15.71 -0.10 3.07
N ASP A 26 16.83 -0.67 3.50
CA ASP A 26 16.94 -1.40 4.79
C ASP A 26 16.47 -0.55 5.98
N LYS A 27 17.07 0.63 6.15
CA LYS A 27 16.79 1.51 7.29
C LYS A 27 15.31 1.96 7.35
N PRO A 28 14.67 2.44 6.28
CA PRO A 28 13.26 2.78 6.33
C PRO A 28 12.36 1.55 6.54
N VAL A 29 12.71 0.38 5.99
CA VAL A 29 11.99 -0.89 6.19
C VAL A 29 12.05 -1.33 7.65
N ASP A 30 13.25 -1.47 8.22
CA ASP A 30 13.46 -1.94 9.60
C ASP A 30 12.77 -1.03 10.61
N LYS A 31 12.80 0.30 10.37
CA LYS A 31 12.06 1.26 11.17
C LYS A 31 10.55 1.00 11.15
N LYS A 32 9.99 0.52 10.05
CA LYS A 32 8.57 0.18 9.95
C LYS A 32 8.23 -1.15 10.58
N ILE A 33 9.11 -2.15 10.47
CA ILE A 33 9.02 -3.42 11.22
C ILE A 33 8.92 -3.14 12.72
N ALA A 34 9.87 -2.39 13.27
CA ALA A 34 9.91 -2.03 14.69
C ALA A 34 8.63 -1.32 15.15
N LYS A 35 8.10 -0.40 14.34
CA LYS A 35 6.82 0.30 14.64
C LYS A 35 5.62 -0.63 14.65
N CYS A 36 5.57 -1.61 13.75
CA CYS A 36 4.50 -2.61 13.70
C CYS A 36 4.58 -3.53 14.93
N LYS A 37 5.77 -4.04 15.26
CA LYS A 37 6.01 -4.89 16.44
C LYS A 37 5.68 -4.15 17.75
N LEU A 38 6.12 -2.89 17.88
CA LEU A 38 5.80 -2.04 19.03
C LEU A 38 4.28 -1.80 19.19
N PHE A 39 3.52 -1.78 18.10
CA PHE A 39 2.08 -1.63 18.20
C PHE A 39 1.41 -2.92 18.67
N ILE A 40 1.89 -4.09 18.24
CA ILE A 40 1.39 -5.39 18.71
C ILE A 40 1.60 -5.53 20.22
N SER A 41 2.78 -5.18 20.74
CA SER A 41 3.10 -5.32 22.17
C SER A 41 2.20 -4.47 23.07
N LYS A 42 1.63 -3.36 22.57
CA LYS A 42 0.64 -2.55 23.31
C LYS A 42 -0.68 -3.28 23.61
N PHE A 43 -0.90 -4.44 23.00
CA PHE A 43 -2.05 -5.31 23.27
C PHE A 43 -1.69 -6.49 24.18
N GLY A 44 -0.49 -6.51 24.77
CA GLY A 44 -0.02 -7.63 25.59
C GLY A 44 0.29 -8.91 24.81
N LEU A 45 0.41 -8.80 23.48
CA LEU A 45 0.72 -9.92 22.59
C LEU A 45 2.23 -9.96 22.31
N GLN A 46 2.76 -11.16 22.04
CA GLN A 46 4.15 -11.33 21.62
C GLN A 46 4.31 -10.91 20.15
N PRO A 47 5.11 -9.87 19.83
CA PRO A 47 5.24 -9.41 18.44
C PRO A 47 5.80 -10.47 17.48
N ASN A 48 6.64 -11.36 18.00
CA ASN A 48 7.29 -12.42 17.22
C ASN A 48 6.32 -13.52 16.76
N ASP A 49 5.12 -13.63 17.34
CA ASP A 49 4.05 -14.51 16.83
C ASP A 49 3.50 -14.01 15.48
N TYR A 50 3.73 -12.75 15.15
CA TYR A 50 3.24 -12.09 13.94
C TYR A 50 4.37 -11.75 12.96
N ILE A 51 5.45 -11.12 13.43
CA ILE A 51 6.63 -10.79 12.64
C ILE A 51 7.86 -11.35 13.37
N THR A 52 8.41 -12.44 12.86
CA THR A 52 9.45 -13.26 13.51
C THR A 52 10.86 -12.68 13.47
N PHE A 53 11.06 -11.57 12.75
CA PHE A 53 12.34 -10.90 12.54
C PHE A 53 12.27 -9.44 12.98
N ASP A 54 13.43 -8.82 13.20
CA ASP A 54 13.58 -7.40 13.53
C ASP A 54 14.17 -6.59 12.37
N SER A 55 14.90 -7.24 11.47
CA SER A 55 15.47 -6.63 10.27
C SER A 55 15.21 -7.48 9.03
N LEU A 56 15.12 -6.82 7.86
CA LEU A 56 15.09 -7.48 6.55
C LEU A 56 16.29 -8.43 6.34
N LYS A 57 17.45 -8.15 6.95
CA LYS A 57 18.70 -8.91 6.77
C LYS A 57 18.74 -10.24 7.51
N GLU A 58 17.83 -10.47 8.44
CA GLU A 58 17.82 -11.67 9.28
C GLU A 58 17.18 -12.87 8.59
N VAL A 59 16.45 -12.64 7.50
CA VAL A 59 15.64 -13.65 6.80
C VAL A 59 15.77 -13.50 5.30
N ASN A 60 15.48 -14.56 4.55
CA ASN A 60 15.33 -14.43 3.09
C ASN A 60 14.08 -13.59 2.76
N PHE A 61 14.05 -13.04 1.55
CA PHE A 61 13.01 -12.08 1.17
C PHE A 61 11.59 -12.67 1.14
N ASN A 62 11.44 -13.98 0.85
CA ASN A 62 10.13 -14.64 0.90
C ASN A 62 9.62 -14.83 2.33
N ASP A 63 10.50 -15.19 3.27
CA ASP A 63 10.15 -15.25 4.69
C ASP A 63 9.82 -13.86 5.24
N TYR A 64 10.52 -12.83 4.76
CA TYR A 64 10.17 -11.43 5.02
C TYR A 64 8.74 -11.10 4.51
N ILE A 65 8.42 -11.41 3.25
CA ILE A 65 7.07 -11.23 2.67
C ILE A 65 6.01 -11.95 3.52
N ARG A 66 6.26 -13.20 3.92
CA ARG A 66 5.34 -13.98 4.77
C ARG A 66 5.12 -13.30 6.11
N GLY A 67 6.18 -12.80 6.76
CA GLY A 67 6.06 -12.06 8.02
C GLY A 67 5.26 -10.77 7.87
N VAL A 68 5.51 -9.98 6.81
CA VAL A 68 4.72 -8.77 6.52
C VAL A 68 3.24 -9.13 6.32
N ASN A 69 2.95 -10.17 5.54
CA ASN A 69 1.57 -10.66 5.34
C ASN A 69 0.93 -11.17 6.64
N ASN A 70 1.70 -11.82 7.53
CA ASN A 70 1.19 -12.37 8.79
C ASN A 70 0.75 -11.27 9.77
N TYR A 71 1.24 -10.02 9.63
CA TYR A 71 0.68 -8.88 10.36
C TYR A 71 -0.83 -8.70 10.13
N LEU A 72 -1.34 -9.13 8.98
CA LEU A 72 -2.79 -9.10 8.70
C LEU A 72 -3.58 -9.97 9.68
N ASN A 73 -2.99 -11.02 10.27
CA ASN A 73 -3.65 -11.86 11.26
C ASN A 73 -3.83 -11.14 12.61
N PHE A 74 -2.91 -10.22 12.97
CA PHE A 74 -3.11 -9.33 14.11
C PHE A 74 -4.23 -8.31 13.84
N TYR A 75 -4.30 -7.80 12.61
CA TYR A 75 -5.15 -6.67 12.25
C TYR A 75 -6.60 -7.07 11.90
N THR A 76 -6.78 -8.14 11.11
CA THR A 76 -8.07 -8.56 10.52
C THR A 76 -9.19 -8.77 11.54
N PRO A 77 -8.97 -9.43 12.70
CA PRO A 77 -10.04 -9.63 13.69
C PRO A 77 -10.62 -8.32 14.25
N LYS A 78 -9.86 -7.23 14.18
CA LYS A 78 -10.19 -5.93 14.78
C LYS A 78 -10.83 -4.97 13.77
N LEU A 79 -10.82 -5.31 12.48
CA LEU A 79 -11.24 -4.43 11.39
C LEU A 79 -12.70 -3.97 11.53
N LYS A 80 -13.61 -4.88 11.91
CA LYS A 80 -15.04 -4.55 12.07
C LYS A 80 -15.26 -3.43 13.08
N THR A 81 -14.56 -3.47 14.21
CA THR A 81 -14.60 -2.43 15.25
C THR A 81 -13.97 -1.13 14.77
N ILE A 82 -12.79 -1.22 14.13
CA ILE A 82 -12.05 -0.05 13.61
C ILE A 82 -12.91 0.78 12.65
N VAL A 83 -13.65 0.14 11.76
CA VAL A 83 -14.47 0.86 10.76
C VAL A 83 -15.88 1.21 11.25
N SER A 84 -16.24 0.83 12.49
CA SER A 84 -17.56 1.13 13.05
C SER A 84 -17.51 2.16 14.18
N GLU A 85 -16.35 2.37 14.81
CA GLU A 85 -16.19 3.23 15.98
C GLU A 85 -15.06 4.25 15.81
N ARG A 86 -15.36 5.54 15.96
CA ARG A 86 -14.38 6.63 15.81
C ARG A 86 -13.20 6.51 16.78
N HIS A 87 -13.47 6.14 18.03
CA HIS A 87 -12.41 6.00 19.03
C HIS A 87 -11.47 4.84 18.67
N ALA A 88 -12.02 3.70 18.25
CA ALA A 88 -11.23 2.58 17.75
C ALA A 88 -10.41 3.02 16.52
N PHE A 89 -11.02 3.67 15.54
CA PHE A 89 -10.29 4.18 14.37
C PHE A 89 -9.07 5.02 14.77
N LYS A 90 -9.26 6.00 15.65
CA LYS A 90 -8.19 6.88 16.15
C LYS A 90 -7.10 6.13 16.93
N LYS A 91 -7.42 4.99 17.55
CA LYS A 91 -6.41 4.14 18.23
C LYS A 91 -5.54 3.39 17.23
N PHE A 92 -6.08 3.03 16.06
CA PHE A 92 -5.41 2.20 15.06
C PHE A 92 -4.84 2.98 13.87
N ASP A 93 -5.19 4.26 13.70
CA ASP A 93 -4.80 5.11 12.57
C ASP A 93 -3.29 5.06 12.23
N LYS A 94 -2.42 5.24 13.24
CA LYS A 94 -0.96 5.18 13.11
C LYS A 94 -0.46 3.78 12.79
N SER A 95 -1.12 2.75 13.30
CA SER A 95 -0.79 1.36 12.98
C SER A 95 -1.11 1.06 11.51
N ILE A 96 -2.27 1.51 11.02
CA ILE A 96 -2.67 1.35 9.62
C ILE A 96 -1.63 2.02 8.72
N ILE A 97 -1.27 3.27 9.03
CA ILE A 97 -0.23 4.02 8.31
C ILE A 97 1.09 3.24 8.28
N ASN A 98 1.60 2.80 9.44
CA ASN A 98 2.89 2.10 9.50
C ASN A 98 2.88 0.78 8.73
N TYR A 99 1.82 -0.01 8.87
CA TYR A 99 1.69 -1.26 8.14
C TYR A 99 1.60 -1.04 6.64
N MET A 100 0.81 -0.07 6.19
CA MET A 100 0.65 0.20 4.76
C MET A 100 1.91 0.79 4.13
N GLN A 101 2.71 1.53 4.91
CA GLN A 101 4.04 1.96 4.48
C GLN A 101 5.02 0.79 4.39
N LEU A 102 5.02 -0.15 5.35
CA LEU A 102 5.80 -1.39 5.28
C LEU A 102 5.41 -2.24 4.05
N ASN A 103 4.10 -2.35 3.81
CA ASN A 103 3.54 -3.08 2.69
C ASN A 103 3.94 -2.45 1.34
N GLY A 104 3.83 -1.13 1.20
CA GLY A 104 4.24 -0.44 -0.02
C GLY A 104 5.75 -0.48 -0.26
N TYR A 105 6.58 -0.40 0.79
CA TYR A 105 8.03 -0.65 0.66
C TYR A 105 8.30 -2.05 0.13
N THR A 106 7.67 -3.06 0.73
CA THR A 106 7.88 -4.46 0.33
C THR A 106 7.39 -4.73 -1.08
N ALA A 107 6.21 -4.23 -1.44
CA ALA A 107 5.67 -4.33 -2.79
C ALA A 107 6.60 -3.67 -3.82
N SER A 108 7.18 -2.52 -3.49
CA SER A 108 8.13 -1.83 -4.37
C SER A 108 9.40 -2.65 -4.61
N ILE A 109 9.98 -3.25 -3.56
CA ILE A 109 11.14 -4.13 -3.68
C ILE A 109 10.80 -5.36 -4.53
N SER A 110 9.65 -6.00 -4.30
CA SER A 110 9.15 -7.08 -5.17
C SER A 110 9.01 -6.62 -6.63
N THR A 111 8.46 -5.43 -6.88
CA THR A 111 8.31 -4.91 -8.25
C THR A 111 9.66 -4.65 -8.93
N ILE A 112 10.67 -4.18 -8.20
CA ILE A 112 12.02 -4.02 -8.73
C ILE A 112 12.58 -5.37 -9.18
N ALA A 113 12.43 -6.42 -8.37
CA ALA A 113 12.85 -7.78 -8.71
C ALA A 113 12.14 -8.31 -9.98
N SER A 114 10.82 -8.14 -10.05
CA SER A 114 10.03 -8.56 -11.21
C SER A 114 10.37 -7.76 -12.46
N PHE A 115 10.69 -6.47 -12.35
CA PHE A 115 11.11 -5.64 -13.49
C PHE A 115 12.36 -6.22 -14.18
N TYR A 116 13.37 -6.62 -13.41
CA TYR A 116 14.56 -7.28 -13.95
C TYR A 116 14.26 -8.64 -14.61
N THR A 117 13.23 -9.35 -14.12
CA THR A 117 12.85 -10.68 -14.64
C THR A 117 11.98 -10.61 -15.90
N GLU A 118 11.09 -9.62 -16.00
CA GLU A 118 10.14 -9.52 -17.12
C GLU A 118 10.73 -8.77 -18.32
N GLU A 119 11.64 -7.83 -18.11
CA GLU A 119 12.23 -6.99 -19.16
C GLU A 119 13.63 -7.49 -19.58
N VAL A 120 13.88 -8.81 -19.56
CA VAL A 120 15.19 -9.41 -19.92
C VAL A 120 15.64 -8.95 -21.31
N ASP A 121 16.49 -7.93 -21.33
CA ASP A 121 17.43 -7.68 -22.41
C ASP A 121 18.77 -8.24 -21.95
N HIS A 122 19.20 -9.32 -22.60
CA HIS A 122 20.45 -10.04 -22.27
C HIS A 122 21.71 -9.15 -22.29
N ASP A 123 21.60 -7.94 -22.85
CA ASP A 123 22.70 -6.97 -22.94
C ASP A 123 22.73 -5.90 -21.83
N LEU A 124 21.79 -5.86 -20.87
CA LEU A 124 21.74 -4.90 -19.74
C LEU A 124 21.86 -3.39 -20.12
N ASN A 125 21.84 -3.05 -21.41
CA ASN A 125 22.14 -1.72 -21.93
C ASN A 125 20.90 -0.87 -22.21
N LYS A 126 19.69 -1.41 -22.03
CA LYS A 126 18.43 -0.76 -22.45
C LYS A 126 17.42 -0.44 -21.35
N PHE A 127 17.68 -0.75 -20.08
CA PHE A 127 16.77 -0.34 -19.01
C PHE A 127 16.75 1.18 -18.90
N ASN A 128 15.65 1.78 -19.35
CA ASN A 128 15.43 3.21 -19.22
C ASN A 128 14.43 3.49 -18.10
N LYS A 129 14.53 4.71 -17.58
CA LYS A 129 13.67 5.20 -16.51
C LYS A 129 12.18 5.14 -16.84
N ILE A 130 11.78 5.37 -18.09
CA ILE A 130 10.37 5.45 -18.49
C ILE A 130 9.73 4.07 -18.38
N ASP A 131 10.39 3.02 -18.89
CA ASP A 131 9.90 1.65 -18.84
C ASP A 131 9.76 1.16 -17.39
N ALA A 132 10.75 1.47 -16.54
CA ALA A 132 10.68 1.17 -15.12
C ALA A 132 9.47 1.84 -14.45
N ILE A 133 9.19 3.12 -14.77
CA ILE A 133 8.04 3.84 -14.23
C ILE A 133 6.72 3.25 -14.75
N ASN A 134 6.65 2.91 -16.04
CA ASN A 134 5.48 2.30 -16.65
C ASN A 134 5.19 0.91 -16.05
N PHE A 135 6.23 0.14 -15.75
CA PHE A 135 6.11 -1.13 -15.03
C PHE A 135 5.55 -0.94 -13.62
N ALA A 136 6.09 0.00 -12.84
CA ALA A 136 5.57 0.37 -11.53
C ALA A 136 4.10 0.84 -11.59
N ASN A 137 3.74 1.62 -12.61
CA ASN A 137 2.40 2.14 -12.79
C ASN A 137 1.36 1.02 -13.00
N LYS A 138 1.71 -0.12 -13.61
CA LYS A 138 0.80 -1.28 -13.69
C LYS A 138 0.36 -1.74 -12.30
N VAL A 139 1.29 -1.84 -11.36
CA VAL A 139 1.01 -2.24 -9.96
C VAL A 139 0.17 -1.19 -9.23
N LEU A 140 0.53 0.09 -9.36
CA LEU A 140 -0.19 1.19 -8.72
C LEU A 140 -1.63 1.31 -9.23
N LEU A 141 -1.84 1.16 -10.54
CA LEU A 141 -3.15 1.20 -11.18
C LEU A 141 -4.02 0.00 -10.78
N GLU A 142 -3.42 -1.19 -10.60
CA GLU A 142 -4.15 -2.36 -10.10
C GLU A 142 -4.73 -2.11 -8.70
N LYS A 143 -3.92 -1.56 -7.78
CA LYS A 143 -4.39 -1.21 -6.43
C LYS A 143 -5.42 -0.09 -6.46
N TRP A 144 -5.21 0.90 -7.31
CA TRP A 144 -6.15 2.00 -7.50
C TRP A 144 -7.52 1.55 -8.01
N ASN A 145 -7.56 0.67 -9.02
CA ASN A 145 -8.82 0.13 -9.52
C ASN A 145 -9.59 -0.65 -8.46
N LYS A 146 -8.88 -1.39 -7.60
CA LYS A 146 -9.49 -2.05 -6.44
C LYS A 146 -10.04 -1.04 -5.43
N PHE A 147 -9.29 0.03 -5.14
CA PHE A 147 -9.77 1.13 -4.29
C PHE A 147 -11.05 1.78 -4.84
N LYS A 148 -11.11 2.10 -6.14
CA LYS A 148 -12.30 2.68 -6.80
C LYS A 148 -13.54 1.83 -6.55
N ARG A 149 -13.43 0.51 -6.75
CA ARG A 149 -14.55 -0.43 -6.52
C ARG A 149 -15.01 -0.45 -5.06
N GLU A 150 -14.08 -0.52 -4.11
CA GLU A 150 -14.40 -0.58 -2.68
C GLU A 150 -15.05 0.73 -2.19
N VAL A 151 -14.57 1.90 -2.66
CA VAL A 151 -15.18 3.19 -2.36
C VAL A 151 -16.62 3.25 -2.85
N LEU A 152 -16.87 2.90 -4.12
CA LEU A 152 -18.23 2.90 -4.69
C LEU A 152 -19.16 1.93 -3.96
N SER A 153 -18.64 0.77 -3.53
CA SER A 153 -19.42 -0.21 -2.76
C SER A 153 -19.86 0.30 -1.38
N THR A 154 -19.14 1.26 -0.80
CA THR A 154 -19.44 1.82 0.53
C THR A 154 -20.73 2.65 0.54
N PHE A 155 -21.11 3.23 -0.60
CA PHE A 155 -22.28 4.11 -0.74
C PHE A 155 -23.53 3.37 -1.26
N GLY A 156 -23.72 2.09 -0.91
CA GLY A 156 -24.80 1.24 -1.43
C GLY A 156 -26.16 1.93 -1.64
N GLY A 157 -26.78 1.70 -2.80
CA GLY A 157 -28.12 2.21 -3.15
C GLY A 157 -28.24 3.71 -3.46
N ASN A 158 -27.25 4.55 -3.15
CA ASN A 158 -27.31 5.99 -3.43
C ASN A 158 -26.56 6.33 -4.74
N GLU A 159 -27.27 6.21 -5.87
CA GLU A 159 -26.68 6.40 -7.20
C GLU A 159 -26.20 7.84 -7.45
N ILE A 160 -26.88 8.85 -6.90
CA ILE A 160 -26.46 10.26 -7.03
C ILE A 160 -25.07 10.48 -6.42
N ILE A 161 -24.84 9.99 -5.20
CA ILE A 161 -23.52 10.11 -4.55
C ILE A 161 -22.47 9.33 -5.34
N LYS A 162 -22.80 8.12 -5.81
CA LYS A 162 -21.88 7.31 -6.61
C LYS A 162 -21.48 8.00 -7.90
N ASP A 163 -22.40 8.65 -8.59
CA ASP A 163 -22.12 9.35 -9.84
C ASP A 163 -21.20 10.56 -9.63
N VAL A 164 -21.39 11.31 -8.53
CA VAL A 164 -20.45 12.37 -8.14
C VAL A 164 -19.06 11.79 -7.85
N ILE A 165 -18.97 10.66 -7.13
CA ILE A 165 -17.70 9.99 -6.86
C ILE A 165 -17.03 9.48 -8.14
N LYS A 166 -17.79 8.92 -9.10
CA LYS A 166 -17.27 8.53 -10.42
C LYS A 166 -16.69 9.74 -11.16
N GLY A 167 -17.41 10.87 -11.17
CA GLY A 167 -16.90 12.12 -11.74
C GLY A 167 -15.63 12.62 -11.05
N ILE A 168 -15.45 12.38 -9.75
CA ILE A 168 -14.17 12.66 -9.07
C ILE A 168 -13.06 11.74 -9.60
N PHE A 169 -13.33 10.44 -9.81
CA PHE A 169 -12.36 9.50 -10.36
C PHE A 169 -11.97 9.80 -11.81
N GLU A 170 -12.86 10.37 -12.62
CA GLU A 170 -12.58 10.76 -14.01
C GLU A 170 -11.50 11.85 -14.13
N ASN A 171 -11.18 12.56 -13.04
CA ASN A 171 -10.06 13.51 -13.01
C ASN A 171 -8.69 12.83 -12.82
N GLU A 172 -8.61 11.50 -12.87
CA GLU A 172 -7.33 10.80 -12.86
C GLU A 172 -6.53 11.09 -14.14
N VAL A 173 -5.27 11.49 -13.96
CA VAL A 173 -4.37 11.74 -15.08
C VAL A 173 -3.18 10.81 -14.96
N ILE A 174 -2.88 10.11 -16.05
CA ILE A 174 -1.74 9.21 -16.19
C ILE A 174 -0.81 9.85 -17.22
N TYR A 175 0.34 10.33 -16.77
CA TYR A 175 1.37 10.86 -17.65
C TYR A 175 2.45 9.80 -17.88
N ASP A 176 2.91 9.69 -19.12
CA ASP A 176 4.04 8.81 -19.45
C ASP A 176 5.31 9.27 -18.70
N GLY A 177 6.09 8.32 -18.21
CA GLY A 177 7.30 8.60 -17.43
C GLY A 177 7.07 9.28 -16.08
N VAL A 178 5.82 9.36 -15.59
CA VAL A 178 5.48 9.89 -14.25
C VAL A 178 4.78 8.82 -13.43
N PHE A 179 5.18 8.69 -12.16
CA PHE A 179 4.51 7.79 -11.24
C PHE A 179 3.04 8.18 -11.05
N PHE A 180 2.16 7.19 -11.18
CA PHE A 180 0.75 7.34 -10.89
C PHE A 180 0.54 7.62 -9.39
N ASP A 181 0.07 8.82 -9.08
CA ASP A 181 -0.15 9.28 -7.71
C ASP A 181 -1.59 9.76 -7.50
N SER A 182 -2.44 8.86 -7.00
CA SER A 182 -3.86 9.18 -6.77
C SER A 182 -4.13 9.88 -5.44
N ARG A 183 -3.11 10.28 -4.65
CA ARG A 183 -3.31 10.86 -3.31
C ARG A 183 -4.17 12.13 -3.33
N ILE A 184 -4.04 12.96 -4.37
CA ILE A 184 -4.88 14.16 -4.53
C ILE A 184 -6.36 13.77 -4.67
N ILE A 185 -6.67 12.77 -5.50
CA ILE A 185 -8.03 12.28 -5.72
C ILE A 185 -8.58 11.64 -4.45
N VAL A 186 -7.78 10.82 -3.75
CA VAL A 186 -8.13 10.25 -2.45
C VAL A 186 -8.49 11.34 -1.44
N ASN A 187 -7.71 12.42 -1.37
CA ASN A 187 -8.01 13.55 -0.49
C ASN A 187 -9.30 14.28 -0.87
N THR A 188 -9.59 14.42 -2.17
CA THR A 188 -10.86 14.99 -2.65
C THR A 188 -12.04 14.13 -2.22
N ILE A 189 -11.94 12.80 -2.32
CA ILE A 189 -12.98 11.87 -1.86
C ILE A 189 -13.18 11.97 -0.35
N VAL A 190 -12.11 12.05 0.44
CA VAL A 190 -12.20 12.22 1.89
C VAL A 190 -12.87 13.54 2.27
N LYS A 191 -12.52 14.64 1.58
CA LYS A 191 -13.17 15.95 1.78
C LYS A 191 -14.66 15.90 1.45
N TYR A 192 -15.00 15.27 0.33
CA TYR A 192 -16.39 15.11 -0.07
C TYR A 192 -17.17 14.24 0.92
N ALA A 193 -16.65 13.08 1.33
CA ALA A 193 -17.25 12.22 2.35
C ALA A 193 -17.40 12.92 3.71
N SER A 194 -16.44 13.78 4.09
CA SER A 194 -16.55 14.60 5.30
C SER A 194 -17.72 15.58 5.23
N ASN A 195 -17.97 16.17 4.06
CA ASN A 195 -19.12 17.06 3.85
C ASN A 195 -20.43 16.30 3.87
N LEU A 196 -20.50 15.12 3.25
CA LEU A 196 -21.67 14.24 3.31
C LEU A 196 -21.99 13.86 4.76
N LEU A 197 -20.97 13.52 5.57
CA LEU A 197 -21.17 13.20 6.99
C LEU A 197 -21.71 14.40 7.77
N LYS A 198 -21.16 15.60 7.56
CA LYS A 198 -21.66 16.84 8.20
C LYS A 198 -23.10 17.15 7.85
N LYS A 199 -23.51 16.82 6.61
CA LYS A 199 -24.89 16.95 6.12
C LYS A 199 -25.78 15.76 6.48
N THR A 200 -25.26 14.76 7.19
CA THR A 200 -25.95 13.51 7.56
C THR A 200 -26.41 12.67 6.37
N GLU A 201 -25.83 12.88 5.18
CA GLU A 201 -26.14 12.13 3.95
C GLU A 201 -25.49 10.73 3.94
N ILE A 202 -24.50 10.51 4.80
CA ILE A 202 -23.90 9.19 5.06
C ILE A 202 -23.75 8.95 6.55
N THR A 203 -23.74 7.67 6.92
CA THR A 203 -23.50 7.24 8.30
C THR A 203 -22.02 7.41 8.70
N GLU A 204 -21.76 7.48 10.01
CA GLU A 204 -20.39 7.48 10.52
C GLU A 204 -19.60 6.24 10.09
N LYS A 205 -20.24 5.07 10.08
CA LYS A 205 -19.62 3.82 9.61
C LYS A 205 -19.18 3.91 8.14
N GLN A 206 -20.03 4.50 7.27
CA GLN A 206 -19.65 4.72 5.87
C GLN A 206 -18.47 5.68 5.76
N PHE A 207 -18.48 6.77 6.52
CA PHE A 207 -17.35 7.70 6.56
C PHE A 207 -16.05 7.02 7.05
N LEU A 208 -16.11 6.24 8.13
CA LEU A 208 -14.95 5.52 8.65
C LEU A 208 -14.42 4.46 7.68
N ASN A 209 -15.29 3.79 6.91
CA ASN A 209 -14.87 2.92 5.81
C ASN A 209 -14.09 3.70 4.72
N ILE A 210 -14.57 4.88 4.32
CA ILE A 210 -13.86 5.73 3.35
C ILE A 210 -12.52 6.20 3.90
N MET A 211 -12.48 6.65 5.15
CA MET A 211 -11.23 7.05 5.82
C MET A 211 -10.24 5.89 5.87
N TYR A 212 -10.71 4.70 6.21
CA TYR A 212 -9.90 3.51 6.24
C TYR A 212 -9.31 3.19 4.86
N LEU A 213 -10.14 3.12 3.82
CA LEU A 213 -9.71 2.91 2.43
C LEU A 213 -8.68 3.95 1.97
N ALA A 214 -8.93 5.22 2.29
CA ALA A 214 -8.03 6.32 1.97
C ALA A 214 -6.65 6.15 2.66
N TYR A 215 -6.64 5.71 3.91
CA TYR A 215 -5.41 5.41 4.63
C TYR A 215 -4.65 4.26 3.99
N LEU A 216 -5.34 3.21 3.55
CA LEU A 216 -4.71 2.11 2.82
C LEU A 216 -4.04 2.60 1.54
N GLN A 217 -4.81 3.28 0.69
CA GLN A 217 -4.36 3.68 -0.64
C GLN A 217 -3.23 4.73 -0.58
N SER A 218 -3.42 5.82 0.18
CA SER A 218 -2.47 6.93 0.18
C SER A 218 -1.11 6.54 0.75
N ASN A 219 -1.10 5.74 1.83
CA ASN A 219 0.14 5.32 2.47
C ASN A 219 0.86 4.23 1.68
N PHE A 220 0.12 3.35 0.99
CA PHE A 220 0.72 2.39 0.06
C PHE A 220 1.39 3.12 -1.11
N ILE A 221 0.69 4.03 -1.81
CA ILE A 221 1.24 4.78 -2.94
C ILE A 221 2.49 5.55 -2.54
N GLU A 222 2.41 6.31 -1.45
CA GLU A 222 3.54 7.15 -0.99
C GLU A 222 4.80 6.30 -0.75
N SER A 223 4.64 5.19 -0.02
CA SER A 223 5.75 4.32 0.35
C SER A 223 6.30 3.54 -0.83
N PHE A 224 5.43 3.03 -1.69
CA PHE A 224 5.82 2.36 -2.92
C PHE A 224 6.66 3.29 -3.81
N ILE A 225 6.15 4.49 -4.09
CA ILE A 225 6.84 5.49 -4.91
C ILE A 225 8.16 5.89 -4.25
N TYR A 226 8.21 6.02 -2.93
CA TYR A 226 9.45 6.39 -2.22
C TYR A 226 10.60 5.40 -2.50
N ILE A 227 10.36 4.10 -2.38
CA ILE A 227 11.40 3.09 -2.64
C ILE A 227 11.71 3.02 -4.14
N TYR A 228 10.68 2.95 -4.98
CA TYR A 228 10.87 2.78 -6.43
C TYR A 228 11.54 4.01 -7.07
N LYS A 229 11.34 5.22 -6.53
CA LYS A 229 12.09 6.40 -6.98
C LYS A 229 13.60 6.22 -6.79
N GLY A 230 14.02 5.66 -5.66
CA GLY A 230 15.43 5.35 -5.41
C GLY A 230 16.03 4.43 -6.47
N PHE A 231 15.23 3.49 -6.99
CA PHE A 231 15.62 2.63 -8.10
C PHE A 231 15.77 3.42 -9.41
N THR A 232 14.72 4.15 -9.79
CA THR A 232 14.67 4.87 -11.08
C THR A 232 15.65 6.03 -11.22
N ILE A 233 16.18 6.57 -10.13
CA ILE A 233 17.21 7.63 -10.17
C ILE A 233 18.52 7.12 -10.75
N ASN A 234 18.80 5.82 -10.61
CA ASN A 234 20.04 5.19 -11.07
C ASN A 234 19.94 4.61 -12.48
N LEU A 235 18.77 4.71 -13.14
CA LEU A 235 18.55 4.25 -14.50
C LEU A 235 18.81 5.38 -15.51
N LYS A 236 19.25 4.99 -16.71
CA LYS A 236 19.52 5.92 -17.82
C LYS A 236 18.24 6.55 -18.38
#